data_AF-A0A6L6IV52-F1
#
_entry.id   AF-A0A6L6IV52-F1
#
_cell.length_a   1.000
_cell.length_b   1.000
_cell.length_c   1.000
_cell.angle_alpha   90.00
_cell.angle_beta   90.00
_cell.angle_gamma   90.00
#
_symmetry.space_group_name_H-M   'P 1'
#
loop_
_entity.id
_entity.type
_entity.pdbx_description
1 polymer ?
#
loop_
_entity_poly.entity_id
_entity_poly.type
_entity_poly.pdbx_seq_one_letter_code
_entity_poly.pdbx_strand_id
1 'polypeptide(L)'
;MKAGWIGCAAVLALAACGDPMGDYPSLMPTDQLLADPALPAHARDAANDPAATDAALQGRAAGLAGGVAGGAAGTAAGAGDLARRADALRARADALSRQSLDACPADDPACAMPQPADE
;
A
#
# COMPACT_ATOMS: atom_id res chain seq x y z
N MET A 1 52.28 -11.92 48.69
CA MET A 1 52.53 -12.01 47.23
C MET A 1 51.51 -12.94 46.56
N LYS A 2 50.21 -12.61 46.57
CA LYS A 2 49.15 -13.43 45.93
C LYS A 2 48.06 -12.60 45.24
N ALA A 3 47.95 -11.31 45.56
CA ALA A 3 46.96 -10.40 44.96
C ALA A 3 47.28 -9.98 43.50
N GLY A 4 48.55 -10.04 43.07
CA GLY A 4 48.93 -9.66 41.71
C GLY A 4 48.50 -10.67 40.62
N TRP A 5 48.41 -11.95 40.98
CA TRP A 5 48.00 -13.02 40.06
C TRP A 5 46.54 -12.89 39.62
N ILE A 6 45.64 -12.54 40.54
CA ILE A 6 44.19 -12.47 40.27
C ILE A 6 43.88 -11.27 39.36
N GLY A 7 44.58 -10.14 39.56
CA GLY A 7 44.45 -8.97 38.68
C GLY A 7 44.92 -9.26 37.25
N CYS A 8 46.05 -9.95 37.07
CA CYS A 8 46.53 -10.33 35.74
C CYS A 8 45.58 -11.29 35.01
N ALA A 9 44.99 -12.25 35.72
CA ALA A 9 44.03 -13.18 35.12
C ALA A 9 42.73 -12.48 34.66
N ALA A 10 42.25 -11.49 35.41
CA ALA A 10 41.06 -10.73 35.04
C ALA A 10 41.28 -9.85 33.79
N VAL A 11 42.46 -9.24 33.65
CA VAL A 11 42.80 -8.42 32.47
C VAL A 11 42.90 -9.29 31.20
N LEU A 12 43.45 -10.50 31.30
CA LEU A 12 43.51 -11.44 30.19
C LEU A 12 42.13 -11.99 29.78
N ALA A 13 41.21 -12.16 30.73
CA ALA A 13 39.84 -12.57 30.45
C ALA A 13 39.02 -11.48 29.74
N LEU A 14 39.24 -10.19 30.05
CA LEU A 14 38.64 -9.08 29.32
C LEU A 14 39.21 -8.95 27.89
N ALA A 15 40.50 -9.18 27.70
CA ALA A 15 41.12 -9.17 26.38
C ALA A 15 40.64 -10.34 25.49
N ALA A 16 40.20 -11.46 26.09
CA ALA A 16 39.59 -12.57 25.38
C ALA A 16 38.09 -12.38 25.06
N CYS A 17 37.44 -11.39 25.68
CA CYS A 17 36.06 -10.98 25.37
C CYS A 17 36.03 -9.82 24.35
N GLY A 18 37.18 -9.23 24.05
CA GLY A 18 37.38 -8.37 22.89
C GLY A 18 37.52 -9.25 21.67
N ASP A 19 36.41 -9.50 20.99
CA ASP A 19 36.40 -10.07 19.65
C ASP A 19 37.43 -9.29 18.79
N PRO A 20 38.43 -9.95 18.18
CA PRO A 20 39.46 -9.28 17.41
C PRO A 20 38.85 -8.68 16.15
N MET A 21 38.20 -7.51 16.26
CA MET A 21 37.60 -6.72 15.18
C MET A 21 37.25 -7.61 13.99
N GLY A 22 36.30 -8.55 14.19
CA GLY A 22 35.84 -9.43 13.13
C GLY A 22 35.48 -8.58 11.91
N ASP A 23 35.78 -9.09 10.71
CA ASP A 23 35.61 -8.42 9.41
C ASP A 23 34.34 -7.56 9.36
N TYR A 24 34.43 -6.31 9.84
CA TYR A 24 33.28 -5.46 9.93
C TYR A 24 33.02 -5.03 8.50
N PRO A 25 31.81 -5.28 7.96
CA PRO A 25 31.53 -4.91 6.59
C PRO A 25 31.80 -3.42 6.43
N SER A 26 32.45 -3.06 5.32
CA SER A 26 32.76 -1.67 5.00
C SER A 26 31.48 -0.84 5.16
N LEU A 27 31.52 0.14 6.05
CA LEU A 27 30.37 1.01 6.28
C LEU A 27 30.06 1.76 4.98
N MET A 28 28.77 1.84 4.66
CA MET A 28 28.31 2.66 3.56
C MET A 28 28.84 4.10 3.74
N PRO A 29 29.40 4.72 2.69
CA PRO A 29 29.92 6.08 2.80
C PRO A 29 28.86 7.03 3.33
N THR A 30 29.24 7.90 4.26
CA THR A 30 28.33 8.87 4.88
C THR A 30 27.64 9.75 3.84
N ASP A 31 28.36 10.11 2.77
CA ASP A 31 27.83 10.91 1.67
C ASP A 31 26.67 10.21 0.94
N GLN A 32 26.70 8.88 0.90
CA GLN A 32 25.68 8.07 0.26
C GLN A 32 24.46 7.87 1.20
N LEU A 33 24.68 7.86 2.52
CA LEU A 33 23.62 7.79 3.53
C LEU A 33 22.87 9.11 3.68
N LEU A 34 23.56 10.23 3.48
CA LEU A 34 23.00 11.58 3.57
C LEU A 34 22.59 12.15 2.20
N ALA A 35 22.71 11.34 1.14
CA ALA A 35 22.26 11.75 -0.19
C ALA A 35 20.74 11.97 -0.17
N ASP A 36 20.30 13.07 -0.78
CA ASP A 36 18.88 13.40 -0.88
C ASP A 36 18.19 12.32 -1.74
N PRO A 37 17.13 11.64 -1.23
CA PRO A 37 16.47 10.60 -1.99
C PRO A 37 15.90 11.14 -3.29
N ALA A 38 16.00 10.35 -4.36
CA ALA A 38 15.42 10.71 -5.64
C ALA A 38 13.89 10.77 -5.52
N LEU A 39 13.35 11.99 -5.53
CA LEU A 39 11.91 12.22 -5.47
C LEU A 39 11.26 11.94 -6.84
N PRO A 40 10.12 11.22 -6.87
CA PRO A 40 9.39 11.01 -8.11
C PRO A 40 8.82 12.34 -8.63
N ALA A 41 8.65 12.45 -9.95
CA ALA A 41 8.26 13.71 -10.60
C ALA A 41 6.96 14.33 -10.04
N HIS A 42 6.00 13.51 -9.63
CA HIS A 42 4.73 13.97 -9.05
C HIS A 42 4.85 14.49 -7.61
N ALA A 43 5.94 14.21 -6.90
CA ALA A 43 6.15 14.67 -5.52
C ALA A 43 6.88 16.02 -5.46
N ARG A 44 7.25 16.58 -6.62
CA ARG A 44 8.09 17.78 -6.69
C ARG A 44 7.40 19.02 -6.11
N ASP A 45 6.09 19.14 -6.31
CA ASP A 45 5.29 20.23 -5.74
C ASP A 45 5.22 20.13 -4.20
N ALA A 46 5.08 18.92 -3.66
CA ALA A 46 5.08 18.67 -2.23
C ALA A 46 6.44 18.92 -1.56
N ALA A 47 7.53 18.67 -2.28
CA ALA A 47 8.89 18.94 -1.79
C ALA A 47 9.22 20.44 -1.82
N ASN A 48 8.76 21.17 -2.84
CA ASN A 48 8.98 22.61 -2.96
C ASN A 48 8.15 23.42 -1.96
N ASP A 49 6.92 22.99 -1.67
CA ASP A 49 6.04 23.64 -0.69
C ASP A 49 5.22 22.62 0.14
N PRO A 50 5.83 22.07 1.20
CA PRO A 50 5.15 21.13 2.08
C PRO A 50 3.94 21.75 2.80
N ALA A 51 4.04 23.03 3.19
CA ALA A 51 3.00 23.71 3.95
C ALA A 51 1.73 23.95 3.12
N ALA A 52 1.88 24.35 1.85
CA ALA A 52 0.73 24.49 0.95
C ALA A 52 0.07 23.13 0.66
N THR A 53 0.87 22.07 0.52
CA THR A 53 0.36 20.71 0.33
C THR A 53 -0.44 20.24 1.54
N ASP A 54 0.08 20.44 2.74
CA ASP A 54 -0.60 20.11 3.99
C ASP A 54 -1.91 20.90 4.15
N ALA A 55 -1.89 22.21 3.87
CA ALA A 55 -3.08 23.05 3.92
C ALA A 55 -4.16 22.59 2.92
N ALA A 56 -3.77 22.22 1.70
CA ALA A 56 -4.69 21.70 0.69
C ALA A 56 -5.32 20.35 1.11
N LEU A 57 -4.52 19.46 1.70
CA LEU A 57 -4.99 18.17 2.22
C LEU A 57 -5.93 18.35 3.42
N GLN A 58 -5.59 19.25 4.35
CA GLN A 58 -6.45 19.59 5.50
C GLN A 58 -7.77 20.21 5.04
N GLY A 59 -7.74 21.13 4.06
CA GLY A 59 -8.94 21.71 3.47
C GLY A 59 -9.84 20.66 2.82
N ARG A 60 -9.26 19.71 2.09
CA ARG A 60 -9.99 18.56 1.52
C ARG A 60 -10.59 17.66 2.61
N ALA A 61 -9.81 17.33 3.63
CA ALA A 61 -10.28 16.52 4.76
C ALA A 61 -11.44 17.19 5.49
N ALA A 62 -11.36 18.51 5.74
CA ALA A 62 -12.42 19.29 6.33
C ALA A 62 -13.68 19.34 5.44
N GLY A 63 -13.51 19.51 4.13
CA GLY A 63 -14.62 19.44 3.17
C GLY A 63 -15.31 18.07 3.14
N LEU A 64 -14.55 16.98 3.24
CA LEU A 64 -15.07 15.62 3.33
C LEU A 64 -15.79 15.39 4.67
N ALA A 65 -15.18 15.78 5.80
CA ALA A 65 -15.80 15.67 7.12
C ALA A 65 -17.08 16.51 7.22
N GLY A 66 -17.07 17.72 6.67
CA GLY A 66 -18.24 18.59 6.56
C GLY A 66 -19.32 18.03 5.63
N GLY A 67 -18.94 17.37 4.54
CA GLY A 67 -19.87 16.67 3.63
C GLY A 67 -20.51 15.41 4.26
N VAL A 68 -19.78 14.72 5.13
CA VAL A 68 -20.30 13.58 5.93
C VAL A 68 -21.27 14.06 7.01
N ALA A 69 -21.00 15.20 7.65
CA ALA A 69 -21.92 15.80 8.64
C ALA A 69 -23.10 16.56 8.00
N GLY A 70 -22.93 17.08 6.79
CA GLY A 70 -23.86 17.97 6.09
C GLY A 70 -24.56 17.36 4.86
N GLY A 71 -24.50 16.04 4.67
CA GLY A 71 -25.34 15.30 3.71
C GLY A 71 -25.16 15.64 2.22
N ALA A 72 -24.17 16.45 1.84
CA ALA A 72 -24.03 17.01 0.49
C ALA A 72 -22.77 16.54 -0.24
N ALA A 73 -22.37 15.29 -0.03
CA ALA A 73 -21.58 14.54 -1.00
C ALA A 73 -22.36 13.26 -1.29
N GLY A 74 -23.29 13.35 -2.27
CA GLY A 74 -24.10 12.27 -2.81
C GLY A 74 -24.36 11.12 -1.85
N THR A 75 -25.24 11.34 -0.86
CA THR A 75 -25.68 10.40 0.18
C THR A 75 -24.81 9.16 0.24
N ALA A 76 -23.78 9.16 1.11
CA ALA A 76 -23.25 7.89 1.60
C ALA A 76 -24.47 7.09 2.04
N ALA A 77 -24.88 6.14 1.20
CA ALA A 77 -26.12 5.42 1.38
C ALA A 77 -26.01 4.85 2.79
N GLY A 78 -26.99 5.16 3.66
CA GLY A 78 -26.94 4.67 5.04
C GLY A 78 -26.74 3.16 5.01
N ALA A 79 -26.16 2.58 6.07
CA ALA A 79 -25.82 1.15 6.08
C ALA A 79 -27.00 0.25 5.62
N GLY A 80 -28.24 0.62 5.94
CA GLY A 80 -29.45 -0.04 5.45
C GLY A 80 -29.72 0.12 3.94
N ASP A 81 -29.43 1.26 3.35
CA ASP A 81 -29.57 1.51 1.90
C ASP A 81 -28.52 0.71 1.11
N LEU A 82 -27.28 0.65 1.62
CA LEU A 82 -26.23 -0.20 1.06
C LEU A 82 -26.59 -1.68 1.16
N ALA A 83 -27.12 -2.12 2.31
CA ALA A 83 -27.58 -3.50 2.48
C ALA A 83 -28.68 -3.84 1.46
N ARG A 84 -29.71 -2.98 1.31
CA ARG A 84 -30.78 -3.19 0.32
C ARG A 84 -30.25 -3.26 -1.12
N ARG A 85 -29.30 -2.39 -1.48
CA ARG A 85 -28.64 -2.44 -2.80
C ARG A 85 -27.86 -3.74 -2.98
N ALA A 86 -27.10 -4.15 -1.98
CA ALA A 86 -26.33 -5.39 -2.03
C ALA A 86 -27.24 -6.61 -2.18
N ASP A 87 -28.36 -6.65 -1.47
CA ASP A 87 -29.38 -7.71 -1.58
C ASP A 87 -29.98 -7.73 -3.00
N ALA A 88 -30.34 -6.56 -3.55
CA ALA A 88 -30.86 -6.44 -4.91
C ALA A 88 -29.84 -6.90 -5.97
N LEU A 89 -28.55 -6.58 -5.80
CA LEU A 89 -27.49 -7.05 -6.69
C LEU A 89 -27.33 -8.57 -6.62
N ARG A 90 -27.34 -9.16 -5.42
CA ARG A 90 -27.23 -10.62 -5.25
C ARG A 90 -28.42 -11.33 -5.91
N ALA A 91 -29.64 -10.84 -5.68
CA ALA A 91 -30.84 -11.40 -6.31
C ALA A 91 -30.78 -11.36 -7.85
N ARG A 92 -30.26 -10.27 -8.43
CA ARG A 92 -30.07 -10.16 -9.88
C ARG A 92 -28.99 -11.12 -10.40
N ALA A 93 -27.88 -11.25 -9.68
CA ALA A 93 -26.82 -12.20 -10.04
C ALA A 93 -27.33 -13.64 -10.00
N ASP A 94 -28.12 -14.01 -8.99
CA ASP A 94 -28.75 -15.33 -8.89
C ASP A 94 -29.78 -15.60 -9.99
N ALA A 95 -30.46 -14.55 -10.47
CA ALA A 95 -31.36 -14.67 -11.62
C ALA A 95 -30.57 -14.90 -12.92
N LEU A 96 -29.48 -14.14 -13.12
CA LEU A 96 -28.61 -14.27 -14.29
C LEU A 96 -27.87 -15.61 -14.32
N SER A 97 -27.41 -16.12 -13.17
CA SER A 97 -26.69 -17.41 -13.10
C SER A 97 -27.56 -18.62 -13.46
N ARG A 98 -28.88 -18.50 -13.28
CA ARG A 98 -29.86 -19.51 -13.68
C ARG A 98 -30.30 -19.39 -15.13
N GLN A 99 -29.91 -18.32 -15.82
CA GLN A 99 -30.21 -18.13 -17.22
C GLN A 99 -29.23 -18.95 -18.07
N SER A 100 -29.76 -19.86 -18.89
CA SER A 100 -28.94 -20.61 -19.84
C SER A 100 -28.37 -19.66 -20.89
N LEU A 101 -27.05 -19.67 -21.07
CA LEU A 101 -26.36 -18.94 -22.14
C LEU A 101 -26.47 -19.64 -23.50
N ASP A 102 -27.11 -20.81 -23.54
CA ASP A 102 -27.16 -21.71 -24.71
C ASP A 102 -28.05 -21.18 -25.85
N ALA A 103 -28.89 -20.19 -25.57
CA ALA A 103 -29.69 -19.51 -26.59
C ALA A 103 -29.05 -18.16 -26.91
N CYS A 104 -28.17 -18.14 -27.91
CA CYS A 104 -27.85 -16.87 -28.52
C CYS A 104 -29.07 -16.36 -29.32
N PRO A 105 -29.48 -15.10 -29.15
CA PRO A 105 -30.47 -14.48 -30.03
C PRO A 105 -30.04 -14.61 -31.49
N ALA A 106 -30.97 -14.99 -32.38
CA ALA A 106 -30.69 -15.27 -33.79
C ALA A 106 -30.04 -14.09 -34.56
N ASP A 107 -30.10 -12.88 -34.01
CA ASP A 107 -29.62 -11.65 -34.62
C ASP A 107 -28.44 -11.00 -33.87
N ASP A 108 -27.78 -11.68 -32.93
CA ASP A 108 -26.62 -11.13 -32.22
C ASP A 108 -25.28 -11.49 -32.91
N PRO A 109 -24.61 -10.53 -33.58
CA PRO A 109 -23.34 -10.77 -34.27
C PRO A 109 -22.19 -11.11 -33.31
N ALA A 110 -22.32 -10.84 -32.01
CA ALA A 110 -21.31 -11.19 -31.01
C ALA A 110 -21.28 -12.70 -30.69
N CYS A 111 -22.34 -13.45 -31.02
CA CYS A 111 -22.38 -14.90 -30.88
C CYS A 111 -21.99 -15.66 -32.15
N ALA A 112 -21.71 -14.96 -33.24
CA ALA A 112 -21.20 -15.61 -34.44
C ALA A 112 -19.81 -16.17 -34.11
N MET A 113 -19.74 -17.47 -33.82
CA MET A 113 -18.47 -18.17 -33.67
C MET A 113 -17.66 -17.96 -34.96
N PRO A 114 -16.37 -17.57 -34.88
CA PRO A 114 -15.53 -17.48 -36.06
C PRO A 114 -15.50 -18.85 -36.74
N GLN A 115 -16.00 -18.92 -37.98
CA GLN A 115 -15.92 -20.12 -38.79
C GLN A 115 -14.42 -20.45 -39.00
N PRO A 116 -13.96 -21.68 -38.74
CA PRO A 116 -12.61 -22.06 -39.14
C PRO A 116 -12.52 -21.89 -40.66
N ALA A 117 -11.48 -21.19 -41.12
CA ALA A 117 -11.20 -21.07 -42.54
C ALA A 117 -10.89 -22.47 -43.08
N ASP A 118 -11.70 -22.94 -44.02
CA ASP A 118 -11.43 -24.15 -44.79
C ASP A 118 -10.12 -23.94 -45.59
N GLU A 119 -9.11 -24.77 -45.33
CA GLU A 119 -7.93 -25.00 -46.19
C GLU A 119 -8.24 -26.05 -47.27
#